data_AF-W0JBU5-F1
#
_entry.id   AF-W0JBU5-F1
#
_cell.length_a   1.000
_cell.length_b   1.000
_cell.length_c   1.000
_cell.angle_alpha   90.00
_cell.angle_beta   90.00
_cell.angle_gamma   90.00
#
_symmetry.space_group_name_H-M   'P 1'
#
loop_
_entity.id
_entity.type
_entity.pdbx_description
1 polymer ?
#
loop_
_entity_poly.entity_id
_entity_poly.type
_entity_poly.pdbx_seq_one_letter_code
_entity_poly.pdbx_strand_id
1 'polypeptide(L)'
;MKHRRLLRLWLGLNLVLCLALAAACVVARVEIASLAVARDHATAQNENRRHRIEERIRTALQARDAATADLAAIPSGQSASTGAGTVSTGPSAEKRSTMHDHERLMKKLRADPDYRRHAHRHSRWRVQEEYGGFFARQNLSPDEIEKLKELIIEKSDSMSDARKIAVEHGIDEDSGTADRLASRAADDVEKDIKTLLGPERFSAFKDVYHENRARDFASEIDSVLGDQMLPTLTAGQSAALVRSVLGLKQRWNTNNPKILADMAPLLTLAQLDAIAGHQKAGITQLELYMKISAEVRAAETGAAEKPE
;
A
#
# COMPACT_ATOMS: atom_id res chain seq x y z
N MET A 1 31.76 -6.61 -69.90
CA MET A 1 31.18 -7.67 -69.03
C MET A 1 31.24 -7.38 -67.53
N LYS A 2 32.29 -6.78 -66.97
CA LYS A 2 32.41 -6.50 -65.51
C LYS A 2 31.26 -5.66 -64.91
N HIS A 3 30.79 -4.62 -65.62
CA HIS A 3 29.71 -3.74 -65.15
C HIS A 3 28.37 -4.47 -64.86
N ARG A 4 28.01 -5.48 -65.66
CA ARG A 4 26.75 -6.22 -65.48
C ARG A 4 26.76 -7.10 -64.22
N ARG A 5 27.94 -7.58 -63.78
CA ARG A 5 28.06 -8.37 -62.54
C ARG A 5 27.93 -7.47 -61.31
N LEU A 6 28.53 -6.29 -61.33
CA LEU A 6 28.41 -5.30 -60.24
C LEU A 6 26.97 -4.83 -60.05
N LEU A 7 26.24 -4.56 -61.14
CA LEU A 7 24.83 -4.15 -61.05
C LEU A 7 23.94 -5.24 -60.42
N ARG A 8 24.16 -6.52 -60.75
CA ARG A 8 23.41 -7.65 -60.18
C ARG A 8 23.70 -7.82 -58.68
N LEU A 9 24.96 -7.66 -58.26
CA LEU A 9 25.34 -7.71 -56.85
C LEU A 9 24.72 -6.54 -56.06
N TRP A 10 24.73 -5.34 -56.64
CA TRP A 10 24.14 -4.15 -56.02
C TRP A 10 22.61 -4.28 -55.87
N LEU A 11 21.91 -4.77 -56.90
CA LEU A 11 20.47 -5.04 -56.82
C LEU A 11 20.13 -6.14 -55.80
N GLY A 12 20.93 -7.22 -55.77
CA GLY A 12 20.75 -8.30 -54.80
C GLY A 12 20.90 -7.81 -53.35
N LEU A 13 21.90 -6.97 -53.08
CA LEU A 13 22.12 -6.41 -51.75
C LEU A 13 20.96 -5.49 -51.31
N ASN A 14 20.49 -4.61 -52.20
CA ASN A 14 19.34 -3.74 -51.90
C ASN A 14 18.07 -4.55 -51.64
N LEU A 15 17.83 -5.63 -52.38
CA LEU A 15 16.67 -6.49 -52.18
C LEU A 15 16.71 -7.17 -50.80
N VAL A 16 17.86 -7.73 -50.41
CA VAL A 16 18.04 -8.37 -49.09
C VAL A 16 17.84 -7.35 -47.96
N LEU A 17 18.36 -6.13 -48.11
CA LEU A 17 18.16 -5.07 -47.13
C LEU A 17 16.68 -4.68 -46.99
N CYS A 18 15.95 -4.57 -48.11
CA CYS A 18 14.52 -4.26 -48.10
C CYS A 18 13.71 -5.38 -47.41
N LEU A 19 14.05 -6.65 -47.68
CA LEU A 19 13.38 -7.80 -47.04
C LEU A 19 13.67 -7.85 -45.53
N ALA A 20 14.90 -7.58 -45.12
CA ALA A 20 15.26 -7.53 -43.70
C ALA A 20 14.54 -6.40 -42.96
N LEU A 21 14.45 -5.21 -43.56
CA LEU A 21 13.71 -4.08 -42.99
C LEU A 21 12.21 -4.38 -42.89
N ALA A 22 11.63 -4.98 -43.94
CA ALA A 22 10.22 -5.39 -43.93
C ALA A 22 9.93 -6.42 -42.82
N ALA A 23 10.80 -7.41 -42.64
CA ALA A 23 10.68 -8.40 -41.57
C ALA A 23 10.77 -7.74 -40.18
N ALA A 24 11.72 -6.83 -39.97
CA ALA A 24 11.84 -6.09 -38.71
C ALA A 24 10.59 -5.24 -38.43
N CYS A 25 10.02 -4.58 -39.44
CA CYS A 25 8.76 -3.84 -39.30
C CYS A 25 7.58 -4.75 -38.93
N VAL A 26 7.52 -5.97 -39.47
CA VAL A 26 6.46 -6.94 -39.12
C VAL A 26 6.60 -7.39 -37.66
N VAL A 27 7.81 -7.75 -37.22
CA VAL A 27 8.07 -8.14 -35.82
C VAL A 27 7.71 -7.01 -34.86
N ALA A 28 8.16 -5.78 -35.15
CA ALA A 28 7.84 -4.62 -34.32
C ALA A 28 6.32 -4.36 -34.24
N ARG A 29 5.57 -4.55 -35.33
CA ARG A 29 4.10 -4.42 -35.30
C ARG A 29 3.43 -5.49 -34.46
N VAL A 30 3.92 -6.73 -34.50
CA VAL A 30 3.42 -7.82 -33.67
C VAL A 30 3.66 -7.56 -32.19
N GLU A 31 4.85 -7.07 -31.82
CA GLU A 31 5.17 -6.69 -30.44
C GLU A 31 4.32 -5.51 -29.95
N ILE A 32 4.14 -4.47 -30.77
CA ILE A 32 3.27 -3.34 -30.41
C ILE A 32 1.82 -3.81 -30.22
N ALA A 33 1.33 -4.69 -31.09
CA ALA A 33 -0.01 -5.25 -30.98
C ALA A 33 -0.18 -6.11 -29.71
N SER A 34 0.80 -6.97 -29.38
CA SER A 34 0.73 -7.80 -28.18
C SER A 34 0.81 -6.96 -26.90
N LEU A 35 1.64 -5.90 -26.89
CA LEU A 35 1.71 -4.95 -25.78
C LEU A 35 0.40 -4.15 -25.62
N ALA A 36 -0.26 -3.77 -26.72
CA ALA A 36 -1.55 -3.10 -26.65
C ALA A 36 -2.63 -4.01 -26.04
N VAL A 37 -2.70 -5.28 -26.47
CA VAL A 37 -3.62 -6.28 -25.90
C VAL A 37 -3.34 -6.52 -24.41
N ALA A 38 -2.07 -6.66 -24.04
CA ALA A 38 -1.67 -6.84 -22.64
C ALA A 38 -2.06 -5.62 -21.78
N ARG A 39 -1.92 -4.40 -22.32
CA ARG A 39 -2.34 -3.16 -21.66
C ARG A 39 -3.85 -3.14 -21.43
N ASP A 40 -4.63 -3.47 -22.45
CA ASP A 40 -6.09 -3.42 -22.38
C ASP A 40 -6.64 -4.49 -21.42
N HIS A 41 -6.01 -5.67 -21.38
CA HIS A 41 -6.30 -6.70 -20.39
C HIS A 41 -5.98 -6.24 -18.97
N ALA A 42 -4.82 -5.58 -18.76
CA ALA A 42 -4.44 -5.05 -17.45
C ALA A 42 -5.39 -3.93 -16.98
N THR A 43 -5.86 -3.06 -17.89
CA THR A 43 -6.86 -2.03 -17.55
C THR A 43 -8.20 -2.64 -17.16
N ALA A 44 -8.70 -3.62 -17.93
CA ALA A 44 -9.95 -4.30 -17.63
C ALA A 44 -9.88 -5.06 -16.29
N GLN A 45 -8.75 -5.71 -16.00
CA GLN A 45 -8.55 -6.39 -14.72
C GLN A 45 -8.53 -5.40 -13.55
N ASN A 46 -7.90 -4.22 -13.70
CA ASN A 46 -7.89 -3.18 -12.67
C ASN A 46 -9.28 -2.57 -12.43
N GLU A 47 -10.07 -2.34 -13.48
CA GLU A 47 -11.45 -1.85 -13.34
C GLU A 47 -12.33 -2.87 -12.60
N ASN A 48 -12.22 -4.15 -12.97
CA ASN A 48 -12.93 -5.23 -12.26
C ASN A 48 -12.49 -5.33 -10.79
N ARG A 49 -11.20 -5.12 -10.49
CA ARG A 49 -10.69 -5.09 -9.12
C ARG A 49 -11.29 -3.92 -8.33
N ARG A 50 -11.32 -2.72 -8.91
CA ARG A 50 -11.91 -1.54 -8.25
C ARG A 50 -13.39 -1.77 -7.94
N HIS A 51 -14.16 -2.30 -8.89
CA HIS A 51 -15.58 -2.61 -8.65
C HIS A 51 -15.79 -3.63 -7.54
N ARG A 52 -14.99 -4.71 -7.50
CA ARG A 52 -15.06 -5.71 -6.42
C ARG A 52 -14.73 -5.09 -5.06
N ILE A 53 -13.71 -4.23 -4.98
CA ILE A 53 -13.35 -3.58 -3.71
C ILE A 53 -14.46 -2.61 -3.27
N GLU A 54 -14.98 -1.78 -4.18
CA GLU A 54 -16.09 -0.86 -3.90
C GLU A 54 -17.34 -1.60 -3.39
N GLU A 55 -17.68 -2.74 -4.00
CA GLU A 55 -18.81 -3.57 -3.58
C GLU A 55 -18.61 -4.16 -2.17
N ARG A 56 -17.39 -4.63 -1.87
CA ARG A 56 -17.05 -5.16 -0.53
C ARG A 56 -17.10 -4.08 0.54
N ILE A 57 -16.70 -2.86 0.20
CA ILE A 57 -16.76 -1.71 1.10
C ILE A 57 -18.21 -1.32 1.36
N ARG A 58 -19.02 -1.22 0.30
CA ARG A 58 -20.47 -0.98 0.44
C ARG A 58 -21.12 -2.03 1.34
N THR A 59 -20.82 -3.30 1.13
CA THR A 59 -21.34 -4.40 1.96
C THR A 59 -20.86 -4.31 3.40
N ALA A 60 -19.59 -3.97 3.63
CA ALA A 60 -19.04 -3.81 4.97
C ALA A 60 -19.65 -2.62 5.73
N LEU A 61 -19.92 -1.50 5.04
CA LEU A 61 -20.60 -0.33 5.61
C LEU A 61 -22.04 -0.68 5.97
N GLN A 62 -22.78 -1.35 5.08
CA GLN A 62 -24.15 -1.82 5.37
C GLN A 62 -24.19 -2.77 6.58
N ALA A 63 -23.24 -3.71 6.67
CA ALA A 63 -23.15 -4.62 7.81
C ALA A 63 -22.82 -3.89 9.13
N ARG A 64 -21.98 -2.85 9.07
CA ARG A 64 -21.70 -2.00 10.22
C ARG A 64 -22.95 -1.26 10.67
N ASP A 65 -23.65 -0.63 9.73
CA ASP A 65 -24.83 0.19 10.03
C ASP A 65 -25.98 -0.69 10.57
N ALA A 66 -26.15 -1.91 10.05
CA ALA A 66 -27.06 -2.91 10.61
C ALA A 66 -26.68 -3.32 12.04
N ALA A 67 -25.40 -3.61 12.30
CA ALA A 67 -24.93 -3.95 13.64
C ALA A 67 -25.10 -2.80 14.64
N THR A 68 -24.95 -1.54 14.20
CA THR A 68 -25.24 -0.37 15.04
C THR A 68 -26.73 -0.18 15.30
N ALA A 69 -27.59 -0.50 14.34
CA ALA A 69 -29.04 -0.47 14.52
C ALA A 69 -29.52 -1.54 15.52
N ASP A 70 -28.97 -2.76 15.44
CA ASP A 70 -29.25 -3.83 16.39
C ASP A 70 -28.83 -3.44 17.83
N LEU A 71 -27.67 -2.79 17.98
CA LEU A 71 -27.22 -2.27 19.28
C LEU A 71 -28.12 -1.15 19.81
N ALA A 72 -28.68 -0.31 18.94
CA ALA A 72 -29.61 0.75 19.32
C ALA A 72 -31.02 0.22 19.68
N ALA A 73 -31.40 -0.96 19.17
CA ALA A 73 -32.68 -1.62 19.47
C ALA A 73 -32.70 -2.35 20.83
N ILE A 74 -31.55 -2.51 21.48
CA ILE A 74 -31.48 -3.02 22.86
C ILE A 74 -32.05 -1.93 23.79
N PRO A 75 -33.13 -2.21 24.56
CA PRO A 75 -33.79 -1.20 25.39
C PRO A 75 -32.81 -0.67 26.44
N SER A 76 -32.41 0.58 26.24
CA SER A 76 -31.48 1.32 27.08
C SER A 76 -32.16 1.77 28.37
N GLY A 77 -32.15 0.91 29.38
CA GLY A 77 -32.36 1.32 30.76
C GLY A 77 -31.09 2.02 31.27
N GLN A 78 -31.20 3.34 31.54
CA GLN A 78 -30.19 4.22 32.14
C GLN A 78 -28.91 4.47 31.32
N SER A 79 -28.79 5.66 30.72
CA SER A 79 -28.20 6.81 31.39
C SER A 79 -27.94 7.93 30.38
N ALA A 80 -28.44 9.12 30.69
CA ALA A 80 -28.28 10.32 29.87
C ALA A 80 -26.93 10.99 30.14
N SER A 81 -26.25 11.42 29.08
CA SER A 81 -25.33 12.56 29.11
C SER A 81 -25.16 13.10 27.70
N THR A 82 -25.88 14.19 27.44
CA THR A 82 -25.93 14.94 26.19
C THR A 82 -24.64 15.72 25.97
N GLY A 83 -23.96 15.48 24.84
CA GLY A 83 -22.87 16.30 24.33
C GLY A 83 -23.03 16.50 22.83
N ALA A 84 -23.67 17.61 22.45
CA ALA A 84 -23.89 18.00 21.07
C ALA A 84 -22.60 18.56 20.46
N GLY A 85 -22.04 17.86 19.47
CA GLY A 85 -20.90 18.30 18.69
C GLY A 85 -21.26 18.37 17.21
N THR A 86 -21.54 19.57 16.74
CA THR A 86 -21.83 19.90 15.33
C THR A 86 -20.58 19.67 14.48
N VAL A 87 -20.65 18.73 13.55
CA VAL A 87 -19.61 18.42 12.57
C VAL A 87 -19.71 19.43 11.41
N SER A 88 -18.75 20.35 11.30
CA SER A 88 -18.65 21.31 10.20
C SER A 88 -17.37 21.06 9.37
N THR A 89 -17.62 20.52 8.19
CA THR A 89 -16.70 20.18 7.09
C THR A 89 -16.01 21.41 6.48
N GLY A 90 -14.70 21.31 6.24
CA GLY A 90 -13.98 22.14 5.26
C GLY A 90 -12.57 22.56 5.69
N PRO A 91 -11.49 22.19 5.00
CA PRO A 91 -10.14 22.51 5.47
C PRO A 91 -9.54 23.74 4.67
N SER A 92 -8.68 24.62 5.28
CA SER A 92 -7.94 25.81 4.71
C SER A 92 -6.45 25.64 4.18
N ALA A 93 -6.03 26.43 3.18
CA ALA A 93 -5.22 26.05 2.00
C ALA A 93 -3.66 25.97 2.05
N GLU A 94 -2.93 26.41 3.07
CA GLU A 94 -1.51 26.76 2.87
C GLU A 94 -0.48 25.65 3.20
N LYS A 95 -0.66 24.88 4.28
CA LYS A 95 0.11 23.62 4.52
C LYS A 95 -0.45 22.46 3.69
N ARG A 96 -1.65 22.66 3.14
CA ARG A 96 -2.23 21.79 2.12
C ARG A 96 -1.54 21.95 0.78
N SER A 97 -0.83 23.04 0.49
CA SER A 97 -0.19 23.21 -0.81
C SER A 97 0.91 22.17 -1.02
N THR A 98 1.89 22.00 -0.13
CA THR A 98 3.00 21.05 -0.36
C THR A 98 2.59 19.57 -0.31
N MET A 99 1.72 19.19 0.61
CA MET A 99 1.24 17.81 0.73
C MET A 99 0.22 17.47 -0.37
N HIS A 100 -0.67 18.40 -0.76
CA HIS A 100 -1.48 18.20 -1.95
C HIS A 100 -0.69 18.32 -3.24
N ASP A 101 0.37 19.11 -3.31
CA ASP A 101 1.21 19.20 -4.49
C ASP A 101 2.00 17.90 -4.65
N HIS A 102 2.48 17.31 -3.55
CA HIS A 102 3.01 15.95 -3.55
C HIS A 102 1.94 14.93 -3.96
N GLU A 103 0.75 14.98 -3.38
CA GLU A 103 -0.35 14.06 -3.74
C GLU A 103 -0.78 14.21 -5.20
N ARG A 104 -0.87 15.45 -5.71
CA ARG A 104 -1.17 15.79 -7.10
C ARG A 104 -0.07 15.33 -8.03
N LEU A 105 1.19 15.52 -7.65
CA LEU A 105 2.35 15.02 -8.39
C LEU A 105 2.32 13.49 -8.43
N MET A 106 2.12 12.82 -7.30
CA MET A 106 2.01 11.37 -7.21
C MET A 106 0.78 10.83 -7.95
N LYS A 107 -0.32 11.58 -7.99
CA LYS A 107 -1.50 11.24 -8.81
C LYS A 107 -1.17 11.35 -10.30
N LYS A 108 -0.45 12.39 -10.73
CA LYS A 108 0.02 12.53 -12.11
C LYS A 108 1.01 11.42 -12.48
N LEU A 109 1.99 11.13 -11.63
CA LEU A 109 2.95 10.05 -11.82
C LEU A 109 2.25 8.69 -11.88
N ARG A 110 1.29 8.40 -11.00
CA ARG A 110 0.51 7.15 -11.07
C ARG A 110 -0.35 7.01 -12.33
N ALA A 111 -0.74 8.12 -12.96
CA ALA A 111 -1.43 8.10 -14.24
C ALA A 111 -0.48 7.84 -15.42
N ASP A 112 0.82 8.11 -15.26
CA ASP A 112 1.85 7.86 -16.27
C ASP A 112 2.09 6.34 -16.44
N PRO A 113 1.92 5.78 -17.64
CA PRO A 113 2.18 4.37 -17.90
C PRO A 113 3.64 3.96 -17.67
N ASP A 114 4.62 4.86 -17.85
CA ASP A 114 6.04 4.55 -17.71
C ASP A 114 6.42 4.45 -16.25
N TYR A 115 5.93 5.37 -15.42
CA TYR A 115 6.06 5.31 -13.97
C TYR A 115 5.44 4.02 -13.41
N ARG A 116 4.24 3.64 -13.86
CA ARG A 116 3.60 2.38 -13.43
C ARG A 116 4.44 1.15 -13.78
N ARG A 117 5.02 1.09 -14.99
CA ARG A 117 5.93 0.00 -15.38
C ARG A 117 7.18 -0.04 -14.52
N HIS A 118 7.75 1.11 -14.18
CA HIS A 118 8.90 1.20 -13.30
C HIS A 118 8.56 0.78 -11.87
N ALA A 119 7.48 1.33 -11.30
CA ALA A 119 7.01 0.99 -9.96
C ALA A 119 6.71 -0.51 -9.83
N HIS A 120 6.04 -1.10 -10.82
CA HIS A 120 5.75 -2.53 -10.83
C HIS A 120 7.03 -3.39 -10.92
N ARG A 121 8.00 -3.01 -11.76
CA ARG A 121 9.31 -3.68 -11.83
C ARG A 121 10.05 -3.59 -10.51
N HIS A 122 10.02 -2.43 -9.86
CA HIS A 122 10.62 -2.22 -8.55
C HIS A 122 9.96 -3.10 -7.48
N SER A 123 8.63 -3.17 -7.44
CA SER A 123 7.89 -4.07 -6.54
C SER A 123 8.28 -5.53 -6.76
N ARG A 124 8.42 -5.98 -8.01
CA ARG A 124 8.86 -7.35 -8.33
C ARG A 124 10.28 -7.64 -7.85
N TRP A 125 11.19 -6.67 -8.01
CA TRP A 125 12.55 -6.78 -7.48
C TRP A 125 12.55 -6.85 -5.94
N ARG A 126 11.76 -6.01 -5.27
CA ARG A 126 11.63 -6.02 -3.81
C ARG A 126 11.09 -7.36 -3.29
N VAL A 127 10.06 -7.91 -3.94
CA VAL A 127 9.54 -9.24 -3.60
C VAL A 127 10.59 -10.34 -3.84
N GLN A 128 11.42 -10.23 -4.89
CA GLN A 128 12.51 -11.16 -5.12
C GLN A 128 13.58 -11.09 -4.01
N GLU A 129 13.89 -9.91 -3.51
CA GLU A 129 14.82 -9.72 -2.41
C GLU A 129 14.27 -10.30 -1.10
N GLU A 130 13.03 -9.94 -0.76
CA GLU A 130 12.36 -10.37 0.48
C GLU A 130 12.06 -11.88 0.51
N TYR A 131 11.67 -12.49 -0.61
CA TYR A 131 11.18 -13.87 -0.67
C TYR A 131 12.09 -14.81 -1.48
N GLY A 132 13.22 -14.34 -2.02
CA GLY A 132 14.12 -15.15 -2.86
C GLY A 132 14.62 -16.42 -2.18
N GLY A 133 14.94 -16.33 -0.88
CA GLY A 133 15.32 -17.51 -0.08
C GLY A 133 14.19 -18.52 0.07
N PHE A 134 12.93 -18.07 0.15
CA PHE A 134 11.77 -18.96 0.17
C PHE A 134 11.59 -19.66 -1.18
N PHE A 135 11.69 -18.93 -2.30
CA PHE A 135 11.59 -19.49 -3.64
C PHE A 135 12.59 -20.63 -3.86
N ALA A 136 13.85 -20.42 -3.46
CA ALA A 136 14.90 -21.42 -3.55
C ALA A 136 14.62 -22.64 -2.66
N ARG A 137 14.25 -22.43 -1.38
CA ARG A 137 13.98 -23.53 -0.43
C ARG A 137 12.78 -24.39 -0.83
N GLN A 138 11.76 -23.81 -1.45
CA GLN A 138 10.56 -24.54 -1.86
C GLN A 138 10.68 -25.16 -3.27
N ASN A 139 11.81 -24.99 -3.96
CA ASN A 139 12.04 -25.46 -5.33
C ASN A 139 10.91 -25.07 -6.29
N LEU A 140 10.46 -23.81 -6.22
CA LEU A 140 9.44 -23.31 -7.13
C LEU A 140 10.01 -23.21 -8.55
N SER A 141 9.22 -23.61 -9.54
CA SER A 141 9.56 -23.40 -10.95
C SER A 141 9.59 -21.90 -11.29
N PRO A 142 10.30 -21.49 -12.36
CA PRO A 142 10.32 -20.08 -12.78
C PRO A 142 8.92 -19.48 -12.96
N ASP A 143 7.98 -20.24 -13.54
CA ASP A 143 6.61 -19.80 -13.76
C ASP A 143 5.83 -19.63 -12.45
N GLU A 144 6.01 -20.55 -11.49
CA GLU A 144 5.42 -20.42 -10.15
C GLU A 144 5.99 -19.22 -9.38
N ILE A 145 7.30 -18.98 -9.47
CA ILE A 145 7.96 -17.81 -8.84
C ILE A 145 7.36 -16.52 -9.39
N GLU A 146 7.25 -16.44 -10.72
CA GLU A 146 6.71 -15.27 -11.40
C GLU A 146 5.24 -15.03 -11.02
N LYS A 147 4.43 -16.09 -11.00
CA LYS A 147 3.04 -16.00 -10.56
C LYS A 147 2.90 -15.62 -9.09
N LEU A 148 3.74 -16.17 -8.22
CA LEU A 148 3.71 -15.85 -6.79
C LEU A 148 4.11 -14.39 -6.54
N LYS A 149 5.11 -13.85 -7.24
CA LYS A 149 5.47 -12.43 -7.14
C LYS A 149 4.29 -11.52 -7.46
N GLU A 150 3.61 -11.80 -8.57
CA GLU A 150 2.42 -11.05 -8.97
C GLU A 150 1.34 -11.09 -7.89
N LEU A 151 1.07 -12.27 -7.31
CA LEU A 151 0.07 -12.40 -6.24
C LEU A 151 0.49 -11.67 -4.95
N ILE A 152 1.78 -11.64 -4.60
CA ILE A 152 2.24 -10.89 -3.42
C ILE A 152 2.05 -9.38 -3.63
N ILE A 153 2.38 -8.87 -4.82
CA ILE A 153 2.16 -7.47 -5.20
C ILE A 153 0.67 -7.16 -5.19
N GLU A 154 -0.15 -8.00 -5.83
CA GLU A 154 -1.60 -7.85 -5.88
C GLU A 154 -2.23 -7.84 -4.48
N LYS A 155 -1.73 -8.66 -3.56
CA LYS A 155 -2.15 -8.68 -2.16
C LYS A 155 -1.85 -7.34 -1.50
N SER A 156 -0.63 -6.84 -1.63
CA SER A 156 -0.21 -5.55 -1.06
C SER A 156 -1.04 -4.39 -1.62
N ASP A 157 -1.22 -4.34 -2.94
CA ASP A 157 -2.00 -3.31 -3.62
C ASP A 157 -3.46 -3.32 -3.17
N SER A 158 -4.08 -4.51 -3.09
CA SER A 158 -5.48 -4.64 -2.67
C SER A 158 -5.70 -4.19 -1.22
N MET A 159 -4.72 -4.42 -0.34
CA MET A 159 -4.75 -3.92 1.04
C MET A 159 -4.62 -2.40 1.08
N SER A 160 -3.69 -1.84 0.29
CA SER A 160 -3.47 -0.39 0.19
C SER A 160 -4.71 0.33 -0.34
N ASP A 161 -5.30 -0.16 -1.43
CA ASP A 161 -6.51 0.39 -2.04
C ASP A 161 -7.69 0.35 -1.06
N ALA A 162 -7.88 -0.76 -0.36
CA ALA A 162 -8.93 -0.88 0.63
C ALA A 162 -8.76 0.09 1.81
N ARG A 163 -7.53 0.34 2.28
CA ARG A 163 -7.26 1.37 3.30
C ARG A 163 -7.56 2.77 2.78
N LYS A 164 -7.09 3.09 1.56
CA LYS A 164 -7.34 4.39 0.94
C LYS A 164 -8.83 4.68 0.82
N ILE A 165 -9.61 3.70 0.35
CA ILE A 165 -11.06 3.86 0.23
C ILE A 165 -11.71 3.96 1.63
N ALA A 166 -11.22 3.21 2.63
CA ALA A 166 -11.71 3.36 4.01
C ALA A 166 -11.56 4.82 4.51
N VAL A 167 -10.38 5.41 4.29
CA VAL A 167 -10.08 6.80 4.64
C VAL A 167 -10.97 7.78 3.85
N GLU A 168 -11.18 7.54 2.55
CA GLU A 168 -12.11 8.34 1.74
C GLU A 168 -13.56 8.31 2.27
N HIS A 169 -13.94 7.24 2.97
CA HIS A 169 -15.24 7.08 3.65
C HIS A 169 -15.21 7.53 5.13
N GLY A 170 -14.17 8.23 5.57
CA GLY A 170 -14.06 8.76 6.93
C GLY A 170 -13.76 7.69 7.99
N ILE A 171 -13.31 6.50 7.58
CA ILE A 171 -12.77 5.52 8.51
C ILE A 171 -11.32 5.91 8.80
N ASP A 172 -11.02 6.11 10.07
CA ASP A 172 -9.67 6.39 10.55
C ASP A 172 -8.68 5.32 10.07
N GLU A 173 -7.53 5.74 9.51
CA GLU A 173 -6.56 4.86 8.84
C GLU A 173 -5.94 3.85 9.83
N ASP A 174 -5.70 4.31 11.06
CA ASP A 174 -5.11 3.52 12.14
C ASP A 174 -6.15 2.67 12.89
N SER A 175 -7.42 2.78 12.51
CA SER A 175 -8.48 2.01 13.12
C SER A 175 -8.37 0.54 12.74
N GLY A 176 -8.68 -0.32 13.71
CA GLY A 176 -8.85 -1.75 13.44
C GLY A 176 -9.92 -2.04 12.37
N THR A 177 -10.80 -1.08 12.04
CA THR A 177 -11.80 -1.21 10.98
C THR A 177 -11.18 -1.11 9.59
N ALA A 178 -10.34 -0.11 9.32
CA ALA A 178 -9.62 0.02 8.05
C ALA A 178 -8.74 -1.21 7.80
N ASP A 179 -8.09 -1.72 8.85
CA ASP A 179 -7.26 -2.92 8.78
C ASP A 179 -8.06 -4.20 8.50
N ARG A 180 -9.24 -4.38 9.12
CA ARG A 180 -10.11 -5.52 8.81
C ARG A 180 -10.59 -5.48 7.36
N LEU A 181 -10.89 -4.29 6.85
CA LEU A 181 -11.29 -4.12 5.46
C LEU A 181 -10.15 -4.43 4.49
N ALA A 182 -8.94 -3.96 4.80
CA ALA A 182 -7.74 -4.27 4.04
C ALA A 182 -7.40 -5.76 4.03
N SER A 183 -7.43 -6.41 5.20
CA SER A 183 -7.23 -7.86 5.31
C SER A 183 -8.27 -8.62 4.48
N ARG A 184 -9.54 -8.22 4.57
CA ARG A 184 -10.61 -8.79 3.75
C ARG A 184 -10.28 -8.65 2.27
N ALA A 185 -9.93 -7.45 1.80
CA ALA A 185 -9.59 -7.20 0.39
C ALA A 185 -8.51 -8.16 -0.15
N ALA A 186 -7.58 -8.59 0.71
CA ALA A 186 -6.54 -9.56 0.39
C ALA A 186 -6.95 -11.05 0.44
N ASP A 187 -8.12 -11.40 0.99
CA ASP A 187 -8.51 -12.81 1.21
C ASP A 187 -8.55 -13.62 -0.08
N ASP A 188 -9.04 -13.05 -1.18
CA ASP A 188 -9.15 -13.76 -2.45
C ASP A 188 -7.77 -14.00 -3.07
N VAL A 189 -6.88 -13.01 -2.98
CA VAL A 189 -5.48 -13.17 -3.39
C VAL A 189 -4.77 -14.19 -2.52
N GLU A 190 -5.07 -14.25 -1.21
CA GLU A 190 -4.51 -15.25 -0.31
C GLU A 190 -4.99 -16.67 -0.66
N LYS A 191 -6.24 -16.84 -1.10
CA LYS A 191 -6.72 -18.13 -1.64
C LYS A 191 -5.99 -18.52 -2.92
N ASP A 192 -5.71 -17.56 -3.80
CA ASP A 192 -4.95 -17.81 -5.03
C ASP A 192 -3.50 -18.21 -4.73
N ILE A 193 -2.85 -17.54 -3.76
CA ILE A 193 -1.52 -17.93 -3.27
C ILE A 193 -1.55 -19.34 -2.69
N LYS A 194 -2.57 -19.66 -1.87
CA LYS A 194 -2.71 -21.01 -1.31
C LYS A 194 -2.95 -22.07 -2.38
N THR A 195 -3.73 -21.74 -3.41
CA THR A 195 -4.00 -22.64 -4.54
C THR A 195 -2.73 -22.90 -5.34
N LEU A 196 -1.94 -21.87 -5.61
CA LEU A 196 -0.66 -21.98 -6.31
C LEU A 196 0.35 -22.83 -5.53
N LEU A 197 0.45 -22.63 -4.22
CA LEU A 197 1.49 -23.25 -3.39
C LEU A 197 1.10 -24.60 -2.80
N GLY A 198 -0.21 -24.87 -2.65
CA GLY A 198 -0.68 -25.96 -1.81
C GLY A 198 -0.52 -25.66 -0.31
N PRO A 199 -1.14 -26.47 0.57
CA PRO A 199 -1.27 -26.15 1.99
C PRO A 199 0.07 -26.08 2.74
N GLU A 200 1.02 -26.98 2.45
CA GLU A 200 2.30 -27.06 3.14
C GLU A 200 3.21 -25.85 2.82
N ARG A 201 3.46 -25.61 1.52
CA ARG A 201 4.27 -24.46 1.07
C ARG A 201 3.60 -23.13 1.43
N PHE A 202 2.28 -23.07 1.44
CA PHE A 202 1.53 -21.90 1.89
C PHE A 202 1.76 -21.60 3.38
N SER A 203 1.82 -22.62 4.24
CA SER A 203 2.17 -22.42 5.65
C SER A 203 3.56 -21.82 5.80
N ALA A 204 4.56 -22.39 5.12
CA ALA A 204 5.93 -21.88 5.13
C ALA A 204 6.02 -20.45 4.54
N PHE A 205 5.22 -20.14 3.53
CA PHE A 205 5.11 -18.80 2.97
C PHE A 205 4.60 -17.80 4.02
N LYS A 206 3.57 -18.15 4.78
CA LYS A 206 3.04 -17.28 5.84
C LYS A 206 4.07 -17.00 6.92
N ASP A 207 4.87 -17.99 7.31
CA ASP A 207 5.92 -17.79 8.31
C ASP A 207 6.96 -16.77 7.82
N VAL A 208 7.42 -16.89 6.57
CA VAL A 208 8.34 -15.91 5.96
C VAL A 208 7.68 -14.53 5.82
N TYR A 209 6.41 -14.48 5.41
CA TYR A 209 5.66 -13.22 5.31
C TYR A 209 5.57 -12.50 6.67
N HIS A 210 5.30 -13.25 7.75
CA HIS A 210 5.24 -12.69 9.10
C HIS A 210 6.62 -12.26 9.60
N GLU A 211 7.67 -13.02 9.28
CA GLU A 211 9.05 -12.69 9.63
C GLU A 211 9.54 -11.42 8.94
N ASN A 212 9.29 -11.27 7.63
CA ASN A 212 9.65 -10.06 6.89
C ASN A 212 8.91 -8.84 7.44
N ARG A 213 7.61 -8.96 7.70
CA ARG A 213 6.85 -7.87 8.33
C ARG A 213 7.38 -7.49 9.71
N ALA A 214 7.90 -8.47 10.45
CA ALA A 214 8.52 -8.21 11.76
C ALA A 214 9.87 -7.50 11.64
N ARG A 215 10.65 -7.81 10.61
CA ARG A 215 11.89 -7.10 10.28
C ARG A 215 11.61 -5.67 9.84
N ASP A 216 10.64 -5.46 8.95
CA ASP A 216 10.24 -4.13 8.47
C ASP A 216 9.88 -3.22 9.64
N PHE A 217 9.14 -3.76 10.61
CA PHE A 217 8.79 -3.03 11.83
C PHE A 217 10.01 -2.67 12.68
N ALA A 218 10.95 -3.59 12.86
CA ALA A 218 12.19 -3.29 13.57
C ALA A 218 13.00 -2.20 12.85
N SER A 219 13.04 -2.23 11.51
CA SER A 219 13.67 -1.19 10.68
C SER A 219 12.95 0.16 10.77
N GLU A 220 11.61 0.17 10.84
CA GLU A 220 10.82 1.39 11.04
C GLU A 220 11.15 2.05 12.39
N ILE A 221 11.21 1.26 13.46
CA ILE A 221 11.63 1.76 14.78
C ILE A 221 13.07 2.30 14.72
N ASP A 222 13.97 1.59 14.06
CA ASP A 222 15.35 2.04 13.92
C ASP A 222 15.45 3.39 13.19
N SER A 223 14.63 3.57 12.15
CA SER A 223 14.49 4.85 11.43
C SER A 223 13.98 5.96 12.36
N VAL A 224 12.93 5.71 13.14
CA VAL A 224 12.37 6.69 14.09
C VAL A 224 13.42 7.10 15.15
N LEU A 225 14.20 6.14 15.65
CA LEU A 225 15.28 6.42 16.60
C LEU A 225 16.40 7.25 15.95
N GLY A 226 16.78 6.90 14.72
CA GLY A 226 17.77 7.64 13.94
C GLY A 226 17.36 9.09 13.68
N ASP A 227 16.10 9.33 13.31
CA ASP A 227 15.55 10.68 13.08
C ASP A 227 15.58 11.55 14.34
N GLN A 228 15.48 10.94 15.52
CA GLN A 228 15.58 11.63 16.80
C GLN A 228 17.01 11.69 17.36
N MET A 229 18.02 11.28 16.57
CA MET A 229 19.43 11.21 16.99
C MET A 229 19.65 10.34 18.24
N LEU A 230 18.80 9.34 18.44
CA LEU A 230 18.92 8.38 19.53
C LEU A 230 19.75 7.17 19.09
N PRO A 231 20.33 6.42 20.04
CA PRO A 231 20.98 5.15 19.72
C PRO A 231 20.01 4.22 18.99
N THR A 232 20.43 3.75 17.82
CA THR A 232 19.74 2.74 17.02
C THR A 232 19.61 1.42 17.79
N LEU A 233 18.72 0.55 17.32
CA LEU A 233 18.55 -0.78 17.90
C LEU A 233 19.84 -1.58 17.76
N THR A 234 20.33 -2.13 18.87
CA THR A 234 21.40 -3.13 18.79
C THR A 234 20.90 -4.40 18.07
N ALA A 235 21.81 -5.18 17.50
CA ALA A 235 21.45 -6.44 16.83
C ALA A 235 20.65 -7.39 17.75
N GLY A 236 20.97 -7.42 19.06
CA GLY A 236 20.23 -8.20 20.05
C GLY A 236 18.81 -7.67 20.29
N GLN A 237 18.64 -6.35 20.35
CA GLN A 237 17.32 -5.71 20.50
C GLN A 237 16.45 -5.90 19.27
N SER A 238 16.99 -5.69 18.06
CA SER A 238 16.27 -5.93 16.81
C SER A 238 15.82 -7.39 16.69
N ALA A 239 16.70 -8.35 16.99
CA ALA A 239 16.34 -9.77 16.98
C ALA A 239 15.29 -10.13 18.04
N ALA A 240 15.38 -9.55 19.26
CA ALA A 240 14.39 -9.76 20.30
C ALA A 240 13.03 -9.15 19.94
N LEU A 241 13.05 -7.98 19.30
CA LEU A 241 11.87 -7.32 18.80
C LEU A 241 11.20 -8.18 17.73
N VAL A 242 11.93 -8.64 16.71
CA VAL A 242 11.40 -9.54 15.68
C VAL A 242 10.77 -10.80 16.29
N ARG A 243 11.36 -11.39 17.33
CA ARG A 243 10.80 -12.57 18.02
C ARG A 243 9.52 -12.25 18.81
N SER A 244 9.54 -11.16 19.58
CA SER A 244 8.35 -10.68 20.30
C SER A 244 7.21 -10.44 19.31
N VAL A 245 7.58 -9.85 18.18
CA VAL A 245 6.69 -9.58 17.07
C VAL A 245 6.12 -10.90 16.52
N LEU A 246 6.93 -11.84 16.08
CA LEU A 246 6.42 -13.15 15.62
C LEU A 246 5.50 -13.87 16.63
N GLY A 247 5.73 -13.69 17.93
CA GLY A 247 4.97 -14.31 19.03
C GLY A 247 3.51 -13.86 19.15
N LEU A 248 3.15 -12.61 18.83
CA LEU A 248 1.78 -12.13 19.12
C LEU A 248 0.75 -12.62 18.12
N LYS A 249 1.14 -13.21 16.97
CA LYS A 249 0.26 -13.74 15.90
C LYS A 249 -0.86 -12.79 15.40
N GLN A 250 -0.97 -11.57 15.93
CA GLN A 250 -1.91 -10.52 15.57
C GLN A 250 -1.22 -9.45 14.73
N ARG A 251 -1.98 -8.60 14.02
CA ARG A 251 -1.40 -7.51 13.22
C ARG A 251 -0.90 -6.40 14.14
N TRP A 252 0.34 -5.98 13.86
CA TRP A 252 1.08 -4.90 14.51
C TRP A 252 0.38 -3.57 14.32
N ASN A 253 0.07 -2.94 15.44
CA ASN A 253 -0.30 -1.55 15.52
C ASN A 253 0.59 -0.96 16.64
N THR A 254 1.39 0.03 16.32
CA THR A 254 2.24 0.76 17.27
C THR A 254 1.42 1.35 18.43
N ASN A 255 0.12 1.61 18.19
CA ASN A 255 -0.83 2.06 19.20
C ASN A 255 -1.38 0.92 20.09
N ASN A 256 -0.93 -0.33 19.91
CA ASN A 256 -1.34 -1.43 20.77
C ASN A 256 -0.51 -1.39 22.07
N PRO A 257 -1.13 -1.10 23.23
CA PRO A 257 -0.40 -0.97 24.50
C PRO A 257 0.28 -2.29 24.91
N LYS A 258 -0.22 -3.43 24.44
CA LYS A 258 0.41 -4.73 24.69
C LYS A 258 1.76 -4.85 23.97
N ILE A 259 1.85 -4.35 22.73
CA ILE A 259 3.10 -4.35 21.97
C ILE A 259 4.13 -3.46 22.68
N LEU A 260 3.72 -2.25 23.09
CA LEU A 260 4.60 -1.35 23.86
C LEU A 260 5.05 -1.97 25.18
N ALA A 261 4.17 -2.66 25.90
CA ALA A 261 4.50 -3.36 27.13
C ALA A 261 5.49 -4.51 26.89
N ASP A 262 5.32 -5.30 25.81
CA ASP A 262 6.21 -6.39 25.45
C ASP A 262 7.58 -5.89 24.93
N MET A 263 7.62 -4.66 24.42
CA MET A 263 8.85 -3.97 23.99
C MET A 263 9.59 -3.26 25.13
N ALA A 264 8.88 -2.87 26.19
CA ALA A 264 9.45 -2.13 27.31
C ALA A 264 10.73 -2.74 27.91
N PRO A 265 10.86 -4.07 28.11
CA PRO A 265 12.11 -4.65 28.64
C PRO A 265 13.25 -4.69 27.61
N LEU A 266 12.95 -4.47 26.33
CA LEU A 266 13.93 -4.54 25.24
C LEU A 266 14.55 -3.17 24.92
N LEU A 267 13.91 -2.09 25.32
CA LEU A 267 14.27 -0.72 24.93
C LEU A 267 14.63 0.13 26.14
N THR A 268 15.47 1.13 25.92
CA THR A 268 15.72 2.17 26.94
C THR A 268 14.50 3.08 27.09
N LEU A 269 14.37 3.74 28.25
CA LEU A 269 13.28 4.69 28.51
C LEU A 269 13.24 5.80 27.45
N ALA A 270 14.41 6.32 27.04
CA ALA A 270 14.51 7.33 25.99
C ALA A 270 14.03 6.82 24.62
N GLN A 271 14.32 5.56 24.27
CA GLN A 271 13.83 4.94 23.04
C GLN A 271 12.30 4.70 23.10
N LEU A 272 11.77 4.30 24.25
CA LEU A 272 10.32 4.15 24.45
C LEU A 272 9.59 5.49 24.35
N ASP A 273 10.12 6.54 24.98
CA ASP A 273 9.57 7.89 24.92
C ASP A 273 9.64 8.46 23.50
N ALA A 274 10.68 8.13 22.73
CA ALA A 274 10.81 8.51 21.33
C ALA A 274 9.75 7.85 20.45
N ILE A 275 9.53 6.55 20.63
CA ILE A 275 8.52 5.78 19.89
C ILE A 275 7.12 6.27 20.28
N ALA A 276 6.83 6.40 21.57
CA ALA A 276 5.56 6.93 22.07
C ALA A 276 5.37 8.40 21.68
N GLY A 277 6.45 9.17 21.61
CA GLY A 277 6.48 10.57 21.19
C GLY A 277 6.22 10.70 19.69
N HIS A 278 6.75 9.82 18.85
CA HIS A 278 6.45 9.75 17.43
C HIS A 278 4.97 9.42 17.19
N GLN A 279 4.41 8.48 17.97
CA GLN A 279 2.97 8.16 17.96
C GLN A 279 2.12 9.37 18.37
N LYS A 280 2.47 9.99 19.50
CA LYS A 280 1.75 11.14 20.04
C LYS A 280 1.92 12.38 19.16
N ALA A 281 3.06 12.57 18.51
CA ALA A 281 3.27 13.65 17.56
C ALA A 281 2.39 13.48 16.33
N GLY A 282 2.17 12.25 15.85
CA GLY A 282 1.17 11.96 14.82
C GLY A 282 -0.24 12.42 15.23
N ILE A 283 -0.69 12.03 16.43
CA ILE A 283 -2.02 12.37 16.96
C ILE A 283 -2.15 13.87 17.30
N THR A 284 -1.15 14.46 17.97
CA THR A 284 -1.17 15.85 18.44
C THR A 284 -0.95 16.85 17.30
N GLN A 285 -0.18 16.50 16.25
CA GLN A 285 -0.10 17.32 15.03
C GLN A 285 -1.47 17.43 14.36
N LEU A 286 -2.24 16.34 14.31
CA LEU A 286 -3.60 16.32 13.81
C LEU A 286 -4.53 17.21 14.64
N GLU A 287 -4.48 17.10 15.97
CA GLU A 287 -5.31 17.92 16.89
C GLU A 287 -4.95 19.41 16.87
N LEU A 288 -3.66 19.75 16.94
CA LEU A 288 -3.16 21.13 16.88
C LEU A 288 -3.48 21.75 15.51
N TYR A 289 -3.36 20.97 14.44
CA TYR A 289 -3.75 21.38 13.08
C TYR A 289 -5.26 21.65 12.99
N MET A 290 -6.10 20.80 13.56
CA MET A 290 -7.54 21.03 13.62
C MET A 290 -7.88 22.31 14.40
N LYS A 291 -7.24 22.53 15.57
CA LYS A 291 -7.49 23.71 16.42
C LYS A 291 -7.06 25.02 15.76
N ILE A 292 -5.84 25.10 15.23
CA ILE A 292 -5.35 26.30 14.52
C ILE A 292 -6.23 26.59 13.30
N SER A 293 -6.66 25.56 12.57
CA SER A 293 -7.54 25.73 11.40
C SER A 293 -8.95 26.22 11.74
N ALA A 294 -9.42 25.98 12.97
CA ALA A 294 -10.70 26.46 13.47
C ALA A 294 -10.62 27.93 13.91
N GLU A 295 -9.53 28.30 14.59
CA GLU A 295 -9.28 29.69 15.03
C GLU A 295 -9.10 30.63 13.82
N VAL A 296 -8.41 30.20 12.78
CA VAL A 296 -8.25 30.96 11.52
C VAL A 296 -9.59 31.14 10.79
N ARG A 297 -10.44 30.11 10.71
CA ARG A 297 -11.78 30.20 10.10
C ARG A 297 -12.72 31.14 10.85
N ALA A 298 -12.62 31.18 12.18
CA ALA A 298 -13.40 32.11 13.00
C ALA A 298 -12.97 33.58 12.73
N ALA A 299 -11.68 33.82 12.49
CA ALA A 299 -11.18 35.14 12.12
C ALA A 299 -11.62 35.58 10.71
N GLU A 300 -11.68 34.66 9.75
CA GLU A 300 -12.11 34.95 8.37
C GLU A 300 -13.62 35.20 8.24
N THR A 301 -14.44 34.48 9.00
CA THR A 301 -15.91 34.64 8.99
C THR A 301 -16.40 35.80 9.85
N GLY A 302 -15.69 36.12 10.94
CA GLY A 302 -15.97 37.28 11.79
C GLY A 302 -15.64 38.64 11.16
N ALA A 303 -14.93 38.66 10.03
CA ALA A 303 -14.61 39.89 9.30
C ALA A 303 -15.72 40.36 8.33
N ALA A 304 -16.78 39.55 8.11
CA ALA A 304 -17.82 39.82 7.12
C ALA A 304 -19.11 40.48 7.67
N GLU A 305 -19.25 40.64 8.99
CA GLU A 305 -20.39 41.34 9.61
C GLU A 305 -19.93 42.57 10.41
N LYS A 306 -19.66 43.66 9.69
CA LYS A 306 -20.01 45.00 10.16
C LYS A 306 -21.06 45.56 9.20
N PRO A 307 -22.37 45.39 9.48
CA PRO A 307 -23.36 46.27 8.89
C PRO A 307 -23.22 47.65 9.53
N GLU A 308 -23.22 48.69 8.68
CA GLU A 308 -23.37 50.10 9.08
C GLU A 308 -24.67 50.34 9.88
#